data_AF-A0A961CKJ2-F1
#
_entry.id   AF-A0A961CKJ2-F1
#
_cell.length_a   1.000
_cell.length_b   1.000
_cell.length_c   1.000
_cell.angle_alpha   90.00
_cell.angle_beta   90.00
_cell.angle_gamma   90.00
#
_symmetry.space_group_name_H-M   'P 1'
#
loop_
_entity.id
_entity.type
_entity.pdbx_description
1 polymer ?
#
loop_
_entity_poly.entity_id
_entity_poly.type
_entity_poly.pdbx_seq_one_letter_code
_entity_poly.pdbx_strand_id
1 'polypeptide(L)'
;MPLVVTPEVLRSTRQAIESALEHATAIANGYLSTHEGLGSAVWGGQAQLASVHTAAQINQDLQQTITGGTRLAHGLGQAASLMEGHESEAAHSLTAFAANA
;
A
#
# COMPACT_ATOMS: atom_id res chain seq x y z
N MET A 1 1.57 -20.20 -18.58
CA MET A 1 1.04 -18.92 -19.11
C MET A 1 1.70 -17.78 -18.35
N PRO A 2 2.34 -16.81 -19.02
CA PRO A 2 2.81 -15.60 -18.36
C PRO A 2 1.62 -14.73 -17.93
N LEU A 3 1.74 -14.05 -16.78
CA LEU A 3 0.79 -13.04 -16.34
C LEU A 3 0.82 -11.87 -17.34
N VAL A 4 -0.33 -11.54 -17.92
CA VAL A 4 -0.48 -10.30 -18.70
C VAL A 4 -0.76 -9.17 -17.71
N VAL A 5 0.19 -8.26 -17.56
CA VAL A 5 0.01 -7.06 -16.72
C VAL A 5 -0.73 -6.04 -17.54
N THR A 6 -2.02 -5.86 -17.27
CA THR A 6 -2.86 -4.83 -17.89
C THR A 6 -2.99 -3.62 -16.96
N PRO A 7 -3.44 -2.44 -17.47
CA PRO A 7 -3.74 -1.30 -16.61
C PRO A 7 -4.72 -1.64 -15.47
N GLU A 8 -5.68 -2.53 -15.74
CA GLU A 8 -6.65 -2.98 -14.75
C GLU A 8 -6.03 -3.85 -13.65
N VAL A 9 -5.08 -4.73 -13.99
CA VAL A 9 -4.32 -5.49 -12.99
C VAL A 9 -3.52 -4.54 -12.08
N LEU A 10 -2.94 -3.47 -12.63
CA LEU A 10 -2.23 -2.47 -11.83
C LEU A 10 -3.16 -1.69 -10.90
N ARG A 11 -4.34 -1.29 -11.37
CA ARG A 11 -5.35 -0.58 -10.55
C ARG A 11 -5.92 -1.44 -9.44
N SER A 12 -6.29 -2.68 -9.75
CA SER A 12 -6.78 -3.62 -8.73
C SER A 12 -5.70 -3.93 -7.69
N THR A 13 -4.44 -4.07 -8.11
CA THR A 13 -3.31 -4.22 -7.19
C THR A 13 -3.13 -2.98 -6.31
N ARG A 14 -3.24 -1.78 -6.88
CA ARG A 14 -3.22 -0.52 -6.12
C ARG A 14 -4.31 -0.50 -5.03
N GLN A 15 -5.55 -0.81 -5.40
CA GLN A 15 -6.68 -0.84 -4.45
C GLN A 15 -6.46 -1.88 -3.35
N ALA A 16 -5.90 -3.04 -3.68
CA ALA A 16 -5.57 -4.07 -2.70
C ALA A 16 -4.50 -3.58 -1.70
N ILE A 17 -3.49 -2.84 -2.17
CA ILE A 17 -2.48 -2.22 -1.29
C ILE A 17 -3.13 -1.17 -0.40
N GLU A 18 -3.94 -0.26 -0.94
CA GLU A 18 -4.64 0.76 -0.16
C GLU A 18 -5.50 0.14 0.95
N SER A 19 -6.30 -0.88 0.62
CA SER A 19 -7.10 -1.61 1.60
C SER A 19 -6.24 -2.34 2.65
N ALA A 20 -5.12 -2.94 2.26
CA ALA A 20 -4.21 -3.59 3.18
C ALA A 20 -3.56 -2.59 4.16
N LEU A 21 -3.22 -1.38 3.70
CA LEU A 21 -2.68 -0.31 4.54
C LEU A 21 -3.70 0.20 5.55
N GLU A 22 -4.96 0.38 5.13
CA GLU A 22 -6.06 0.73 6.04
C GLU A 22 -6.23 -0.32 7.13
N HIS A 23 -6.23 -1.61 6.74
CA HIS A 23 -6.37 -2.70 7.69
C HIS A 23 -5.19 -2.81 8.65
N ALA A 24 -3.95 -2.68 8.16
CA ALA A 24 -2.75 -2.68 8.99
C ALA A 24 -2.76 -1.52 10.01
N THR A 25 -3.19 -0.33 9.56
CA THR A 25 -3.34 0.84 10.42
C THR A 25 -4.36 0.61 11.52
N ALA A 26 -5.51 0.01 11.19
CA ALA A 26 -6.54 -0.31 12.18
C ALA A 26 -6.04 -1.31 13.23
N ILE A 27 -5.35 -2.38 12.81
CA ILE A 27 -4.78 -3.39 13.73
C ILE A 27 -3.76 -2.74 14.67
N ALA A 28 -2.81 -1.99 14.13
CA ALA A 28 -1.76 -1.36 14.93
C ALA A 28 -2.33 -0.34 15.92
N ASN A 29 -3.27 0.50 15.50
CA ASN A 29 -3.95 1.44 16.38
C ASN A 29 -4.77 0.74 17.47
N GLY A 30 -5.42 -0.38 17.15
CA GLY A 30 -6.13 -1.21 18.13
C GLY A 30 -5.18 -1.79 19.19
N TYR A 31 -4.02 -2.29 18.79
CA TYR A 31 -2.98 -2.75 19.71
C TYR A 31 -2.48 -1.62 20.60
N LEU A 32 -2.12 -0.46 20.02
CA LEU A 32 -1.58 0.69 20.76
C LEU A 32 -2.59 1.25 21.76
N SER A 33 -3.86 1.40 21.36
CA SER A 33 -4.93 1.87 22.27
C SER A 33 -5.16 0.91 23.43
N THR A 34 -5.15 -0.40 23.16
CA THR A 34 -5.25 -1.42 24.22
C THR A 34 -4.04 -1.38 25.15
N HIS A 35 -2.85 -1.18 24.59
CA HIS A 35 -1.60 -1.08 25.34
C HIS A 35 -1.58 0.15 26.27
N GLU A 36 -1.94 1.33 25.76
CA GLU A 36 -2.09 2.56 26.55
C GLU A 36 -3.13 2.40 27.66
N GLY A 37 -4.22 1.68 27.38
CA GLY A 37 -5.28 1.39 28.36
C GLY A 37 -4.90 0.38 29.45
N LEU A 38 -3.97 -0.56 29.16
CA LEU A 38 -3.53 -1.58 30.12
C LEU A 38 -2.39 -1.09 31.04
N GLY A 39 -1.53 -0.18 30.55
CA GLY A 39 -0.63 0.68 31.33
C GLY A 39 0.11 0.09 32.54
N SER A 40 0.56 0.98 33.43
CA SER A 40 1.29 0.65 34.67
C SER A 40 0.50 -0.20 35.67
N ALA A 41 -0.80 -0.41 35.42
CA ALA A 41 -1.71 -1.16 36.28
C ALA A 41 -1.51 -2.68 36.16
N VAL A 42 -1.03 -3.18 35.02
CA VAL A 42 -0.90 -4.63 34.77
C VAL A 42 0.57 -5.07 34.68
N TRP A 43 1.48 -4.21 34.22
CA TRP A 43 2.89 -4.57 33.94
C TRP A 43 3.80 -3.69 34.81
N GLY A 44 4.63 -4.33 35.66
CA GLY A 44 5.60 -3.66 36.53
C GLY A 44 7.05 -3.91 36.11
N GLY A 45 7.96 -2.98 36.42
CA GLY A 45 9.40 -3.16 36.24
C GLY A 45 9.83 -3.38 34.78
N GLN A 46 10.66 -4.41 34.54
CA GLN A 46 11.22 -4.70 33.21
C GLN A 46 10.17 -5.09 32.17
N ALA A 47 9.04 -5.68 32.59
CA ALA A 47 7.96 -6.03 31.68
C ALA A 47 7.32 -4.77 31.08
N GLN A 48 7.11 -3.73 31.87
CA GLN A 48 6.58 -2.45 31.39
C GLN A 48 7.51 -1.80 30.36
N LEU A 49 8.82 -1.79 30.64
CA LEU A 49 9.82 -1.20 29.75
C LEU A 49 9.89 -1.93 28.40
N ALA A 50 9.94 -3.26 28.43
CA ALA A 50 9.91 -4.07 27.21
C ALA A 50 8.63 -3.82 26.39
N SER A 51 7.48 -3.73 27.08
CA SER A 51 6.19 -3.50 26.45
C SER A 51 6.10 -2.14 25.75
N VAL A 52 6.53 -1.06 26.42
CA VAL A 52 6.57 0.29 25.83
C VAL A 52 7.52 0.33 24.63
N HIS A 53 8.68 -0.34 24.72
CA HIS A 53 9.60 -0.44 23.60
C HIS A 53 8.95 -1.16 22.39
N THR A 54 8.26 -2.27 22.62
CA THR A 54 7.52 -2.97 21.55
C THR A 54 6.45 -2.09 20.92
N ALA A 55 5.68 -1.34 21.72
CA ALA A 55 4.67 -0.41 21.20
C ALA A 55 5.30 0.68 20.30
N ALA A 56 6.42 1.26 20.73
CA ALA A 56 7.15 2.25 19.94
C ALA A 56 7.65 1.65 18.61
N GLN A 57 8.16 0.41 18.63
CA GLN A 57 8.62 -0.28 17.44
C GLN A 57 7.48 -0.58 16.46
N ILE A 58 6.33 -1.05 16.94
CA ILE A 58 5.14 -1.27 16.11
C ILE A 58 4.71 0.02 15.41
N ASN A 59 4.71 1.15 16.13
CA ASN A 59 4.36 2.44 15.55
C ASN A 59 5.36 2.86 14.45
N GLN A 60 6.66 2.64 14.66
CA GLN A 60 7.68 2.93 13.66
C GLN A 60 7.53 2.06 12.41
N ASP A 61 7.34 0.75 12.59
CA ASP A 61 7.18 -0.21 11.49
C ASP A 61 5.89 0.08 10.70
N LEU A 62 4.82 0.49 11.36
CA LEU A 62 3.58 0.94 10.72
C LEU A 62 3.82 2.17 9.83
N GLN A 63 4.52 3.19 10.33
CA GLN A 63 4.82 4.39 9.54
C GLN A 63 5.66 4.09 8.30
N GLN A 64 6.64 3.19 8.43
CA GLN A 64 7.45 2.73 7.29
C GLN A 64 6.58 1.98 6.28
N THR A 65 5.71 1.08 6.76
CA THR A 65 4.78 0.30 5.92
C THR A 65 3.84 1.21 5.15
N ILE A 66 3.20 2.19 5.81
CA ILE A 66 2.33 3.19 5.18
C ILE A 66 3.11 3.97 4.13
N THR A 67 4.31 4.46 4.47
CA THR A 67 5.13 5.23 3.53
C THR A 67 5.48 4.43 2.28
N GLY A 68 5.94 3.18 2.46
CA GLY A 68 6.29 2.29 1.34
C GLY A 68 5.08 1.92 0.50
N GLY A 69 3.97 1.52 1.13
CA GLY A 69 2.75 1.12 0.47
C GLY A 69 2.11 2.26 -0.32
N THR A 70 2.04 3.48 0.24
CA THR A 70 1.51 4.65 -0.49
C THR A 70 2.35 4.99 -1.72
N ARG A 71 3.68 4.90 -1.62
CA ARG A 71 4.57 5.09 -2.79
C ARG A 71 4.34 4.02 -3.86
N LEU A 72 4.18 2.77 -3.45
CA LEU A 72 3.90 1.66 -4.37
C LEU A 72 2.55 1.83 -5.06
N ALA A 73 1.49 2.11 -4.30
CA ALA A 73 0.15 2.38 -4.81
C ALA A 73 0.17 3.53 -5.83
N HIS A 74 0.89 4.61 -5.52
CA HIS A 74 1.06 5.74 -6.43
C HIS A 74 1.78 5.33 -7.73
N GLY A 75 2.90 4.58 -7.62
CA GLY A 75 3.64 4.09 -8.78
C GLY A 75 2.81 3.17 -9.68
N LEU A 76 2.01 2.28 -9.10
CA LEU A 76 1.07 1.43 -9.85
C LEU A 76 0.02 2.25 -10.59
N GLY A 77 -0.50 3.30 -9.96
CA GLY A 77 -1.43 4.23 -10.60
C GLY A 77 -0.80 4.95 -11.81
N GLN A 78 0.43 5.44 -11.67
CA GLN A 78 1.15 6.07 -12.79
C GLN A 78 1.42 5.09 -13.93
N ALA A 79 1.88 3.87 -13.60
CA ALA A 79 2.15 2.83 -14.59
C ALA A 79 0.89 2.46 -15.38
N ALA A 80 -0.27 2.34 -14.70
CA ALA A 80 -1.54 2.08 -15.37
C ALA A 80 -1.89 3.19 -16.38
N SER A 81 -1.77 4.46 -15.98
CA SER A 81 -2.04 5.59 -16.88
C SER A 81 -1.09 5.67 -18.08
N LEU A 82 0.21 5.37 -17.87
CA LEU A 82 1.18 5.33 -18.97
C LEU A 82 0.87 4.23 -19.98
N MET A 83 0.47 3.05 -19.51
CA MET A 83 0.08 1.94 -20.37
C MET A 83 -1.14 2.27 -21.23
N GLU A 84 -2.16 2.90 -20.65
CA GLU A 84 -3.34 3.36 -21.40
C GLU A 84 -3.00 4.43 -22.44
N GLY A 85 -2.07 5.33 -22.09
CA GLY A 85 -1.52 6.30 -23.04
C GLY A 85 -0.90 5.61 -24.25
N HIS A 86 -0.01 4.63 -24.01
CA HIS A 86 0.62 3.87 -25.08
C HIS A 86 -0.39 3.08 -25.93
N GLU A 87 -1.43 2.49 -25.31
CA GLU A 87 -2.48 1.78 -26.04
C GLU A 87 -3.29 2.72 -26.94
N SER A 88 -3.64 3.91 -26.45
CA SER A 88 -4.32 4.94 -27.23
C SER A 88 -3.47 5.45 -28.39
N GLU A 89 -2.19 5.72 -28.17
CA GLU A 89 -1.25 6.15 -29.21
C GLU A 89 -1.05 5.08 -30.29
N ALA A 90 -0.92 3.81 -29.88
CA ALA A 90 -0.81 2.69 -30.80
C ALA A 90 -2.07 2.54 -31.67
N ALA A 91 -3.26 2.69 -31.09
CA ALA A 91 -4.53 2.64 -31.83
C ALA A 91 -4.63 3.79 -32.86
N HIS A 92 -4.21 5.00 -32.49
CA HIS A 92 -4.15 6.14 -33.41
C HIS A 92 -3.17 5.90 -34.55
N SER A 93 -1.96 5.43 -34.24
CA SER A 93 -0.93 5.12 -35.24
C SER A 93 -1.40 4.06 -36.24
N LEU A 94 -2.05 3.00 -35.75
CA LEU A 94 -2.61 1.94 -36.58
C LEU A 94 -3.73 2.47 -37.50
N THR A 95 -4.62 3.30 -36.96
CA THR A 95 -5.71 3.92 -37.74
C THR A 95 -5.14 4.83 -38.83
N ALA A 96 -4.13 5.64 -38.50
CA ALA A 96 -3.46 6.50 -39.47
C ALA A 96 -2.71 5.70 -40.55
N PHE A 97 -2.09 4.58 -40.20
CA PHE A 97 -1.46 3.69 -41.17
C PHE A 97 -2.49 3.08 -42.12
N ALA A 98 -3.59 2.51 -41.58
CA ALA A 98 -4.64 1.89 -42.36
C ALA A 98 -5.38 2.88 -43.28
N ALA A 99 -5.47 4.16 -42.89
CA ALA A 99 -6.04 5.22 -43.74
C ALA A 99 -5.12 5.66 -44.89
N ASN A 100 -3.83 5.36 -44.81
CA ASN A 100 -2.82 5.70 -45.82
C ASN A 100 -2.37 4.50 -46.68
N ALA A 101 -2.95 3.31 -46.47
CA ALA A 101 -2.68 2.08 -47.21
C ALA A 101 -3.79 1.80 -48.24
#